data_AF-A0A7G7MEA1-F1
#
_entry.id   AF-A0A7G7MEA1-F1
#
_cell.length_a   1.000
_cell.length_b   1.000
_cell.length_c   1.000
_cell.angle_alpha   90.00
_cell.angle_beta   90.00
_cell.angle_gamma   90.00
#
_symmetry.space_group_name_H-M   'P 1'
#
loop_
_entity.id
_entity.type
_entity.pdbx_description
1 polymer ?
#
loop_
_entity_poly.entity_id
_entity_poly.type
_entity_poly.pdbx_seq_one_letter_code
_entity_poly.pdbx_strand_id
1 'polypeptide(L)'
;MTPPPLTPSIGAVARTRLAGDAATVVGWLRVLAREDGPAEVAAALDALGALRTDLRSLRPVLDKGWTVALRDGLDEVTAVLARIAVLDGRVRLLAECGGSGPADALVASTGRERAALLETVPAALDPETGAALAFLASGREPAPLRAAAPVGDPGLPAAVLLPPMLHRRWRKLVKETPVQDLESLHRRAAELIVVVEVAARLEFPVIGLWPAADALRTAAAAALRVGAAHELKERLPACTTRRDLARIVERRVWVTRQVEKALAGVAALGHLIPADDDGPPKAAGGGLVVRPGPGGPEVLVVHRVRQDDWSIPKGATAPGETVQECALREVREETGLRCRMGAEIHSVVYRDRNNRAKHVRFWHMTPVGPAAPPDPAEIDEVRWVPLADAAGLLTRKRDRAVVAAFVREHGTGRAA
;
A
#
# COMPACT_ATOMS: atom_id res chain seq x y z
N MET A 1 -15.23 10.78 -41.29
CA MET A 1 -14.43 10.21 -40.19
C MET A 1 -15.33 10.04 -38.99
N THR A 2 -15.68 8.81 -38.64
CA THR A 2 -16.32 8.50 -37.37
C THR A 2 -15.35 8.91 -36.26
N PRO A 3 -15.76 9.66 -35.22
CA PRO A 3 -14.86 9.91 -34.09
C PRO A 3 -14.40 8.56 -33.52
N PRO A 4 -13.13 8.44 -33.09
CA PRO A 4 -12.70 7.21 -32.42
C PRO A 4 -13.63 6.94 -31.23
N PRO A 5 -13.94 5.68 -30.92
CA PRO A 5 -14.71 5.37 -29.72
C PRO A 5 -14.03 6.01 -28.53
N LEU A 6 -14.79 6.75 -27.72
CA LEU A 6 -14.29 7.35 -26.50
C LEU A 6 -13.73 6.21 -25.63
N THR A 7 -12.40 6.15 -25.50
CA THR A 7 -11.75 5.34 -24.47
C THR A 7 -12.37 5.72 -23.13
N PRO A 8 -12.91 4.76 -22.36
CA PRO A 8 -13.57 5.09 -21.10
C PRO A 8 -12.55 5.77 -20.18
N SER A 9 -12.94 6.92 -19.62
CA SER A 9 -12.10 7.57 -18.61
C SER A 9 -11.91 6.61 -17.42
N ILE A 10 -10.77 6.69 -16.74
CA ILE A 10 -10.47 5.85 -15.56
C ILE A 10 -11.64 5.89 -14.56
N GLY A 11 -12.28 7.05 -14.42
CA GLY A 11 -13.47 7.23 -13.59
C GLY A 11 -14.63 6.32 -13.98
N ALA A 12 -14.93 6.17 -15.27
CA ALA A 12 -16.00 5.28 -15.75
C ALA A 12 -15.70 3.80 -15.50
N VAL A 13 -14.45 3.37 -15.74
CA VAL A 13 -14.02 1.98 -15.47
C VAL A 13 -14.04 1.69 -13.97
N ALA A 14 -13.49 2.60 -13.16
CA ALA A 14 -13.48 2.53 -11.71
C ALA A 14 -14.90 2.43 -11.14
N ARG A 15 -15.84 3.27 -11.62
CA ARG A 15 -17.24 3.25 -11.20
C ARG A 15 -17.91 1.92 -11.50
N THR A 16 -17.80 1.44 -12.74
CA THR A 16 -18.44 0.18 -13.16
C THR A 16 -17.94 -1.00 -12.34
N ARG A 17 -16.62 -1.03 -12.07
CA ARG A 17 -15.98 -2.06 -11.26
C ARG A 17 -16.45 -2.02 -9.81
N LEU A 18 -16.39 -0.84 -9.17
CA LEU A 18 -16.87 -0.65 -7.80
C LEU A 18 -18.35 -1.00 -7.64
N ALA A 19 -19.19 -0.66 -8.62
CA ALA A 19 -20.60 -1.00 -8.60
C ALA A 19 -20.82 -2.52 -8.66
N GLY A 20 -20.10 -3.23 -9.54
CA GLY A 20 -20.17 -4.68 -9.64
C GLY A 20 -19.70 -5.41 -8.37
N ASP A 21 -18.57 -5.00 -7.81
CA ASP A 21 -18.02 -5.58 -6.58
C ASP A 21 -18.94 -5.29 -5.39
N ALA A 22 -19.45 -4.06 -5.27
CA ALA A 22 -20.41 -3.70 -4.24
C ALA A 22 -21.72 -4.50 -4.37
N ALA A 23 -22.24 -4.68 -5.59
CA ALA A 23 -23.42 -5.50 -5.81
C ALA A 23 -23.18 -6.97 -5.42
N THR A 24 -21.99 -7.49 -5.68
CA THR A 24 -21.59 -8.85 -5.27
C THR A 24 -21.54 -8.99 -3.75
N VAL A 25 -20.94 -8.02 -3.05
CA VAL A 25 -20.92 -8.00 -1.57
C VAL A 25 -22.34 -7.92 -1.01
N VAL A 26 -23.18 -7.01 -1.51
CA VAL A 26 -24.59 -6.88 -1.08
C VAL A 26 -25.35 -8.19 -1.31
N GLY A 27 -25.10 -8.87 -2.43
CA GLY A 27 -25.65 -10.18 -2.72
C GLY A 27 -25.29 -11.22 -1.65
N TRP A 28 -24.00 -11.36 -1.35
CA TRP A 28 -23.53 -12.32 -0.35
C TRP A 28 -24.01 -12.00 1.07
N LEU A 29 -24.02 -10.73 1.48
CA LEU A 29 -24.54 -10.36 2.80
C LEU A 29 -26.03 -10.66 2.94
N ARG A 30 -26.82 -10.52 1.87
CA ARG A 30 -28.24 -10.95 1.85
C ARG A 30 -28.40 -12.46 1.94
N VAL A 31 -27.52 -13.22 1.29
CA VAL A 31 -27.52 -14.69 1.36
C VAL A 31 -27.21 -15.15 2.78
N LEU A 32 -26.14 -14.62 3.38
CA LEU A 32 -25.74 -14.94 4.76
C LEU A 32 -26.82 -14.60 5.79
N ALA A 33 -27.65 -13.59 5.53
CA ALA A 33 -28.78 -13.22 6.39
C ALA A 33 -30.00 -14.16 6.29
N ARG A 34 -30.00 -15.15 5.39
CA ARG A 34 -31.15 -16.04 5.12
C ARG A 34 -30.94 -17.53 5.50
N GLU A 35 -29.78 -17.90 6.07
CA GLU A 35 -29.32 -19.29 6.40
C GLU A 35 -29.13 -20.21 5.16
N ASP A 36 -28.25 -21.23 5.08
CA ASP A 36 -27.34 -21.91 6.00
C ASP A 36 -26.26 -22.63 5.14
N GLY A 37 -24.97 -22.24 5.20
CA GLY A 37 -23.96 -22.93 4.38
C GLY A 37 -22.48 -22.56 4.64
N PRO A 38 -21.59 -23.53 4.91
CA PRO A 38 -20.16 -23.27 5.14
C PRO A 38 -19.37 -22.97 3.85
N ALA A 39 -20.04 -22.87 2.69
CA ALA A 39 -19.44 -22.42 1.42
C ALA A 39 -19.62 -20.90 1.20
N GLU A 40 -20.50 -20.25 1.95
CA GLU A 40 -20.97 -18.89 1.66
C GLU A 40 -20.15 -17.81 2.37
N VAL A 41 -19.65 -18.10 3.59
CA VAL A 41 -18.81 -17.17 4.37
C VAL A 41 -17.48 -16.89 3.67
N ALA A 42 -16.85 -17.93 3.10
CA ALA A 42 -15.61 -17.78 2.36
C ALA A 42 -15.79 -16.93 1.09
N ALA A 43 -16.88 -17.13 0.35
CA ALA A 43 -17.20 -16.35 -0.83
C ALA A 43 -17.53 -14.89 -0.49
N ALA A 44 -18.23 -14.65 0.62
CA ALA A 44 -18.48 -13.32 1.14
C ALA A 44 -17.19 -12.59 1.54
N LEU A 45 -16.26 -13.30 2.22
CA LEU A 45 -14.94 -12.77 2.56
C LEU A 45 -14.11 -12.44 1.31
N ASP A 46 -14.16 -13.29 0.27
CA ASP A 46 -13.49 -13.02 -1.01
C ASP A 46 -14.08 -11.76 -1.69
N ALA A 47 -15.42 -11.63 -1.73
CA ALA A 47 -16.09 -10.46 -2.29
C ALA A 47 -15.77 -9.16 -1.52
N LEU A 48 -15.79 -9.21 -0.19
CA LEU A 48 -15.39 -8.09 0.67
C LEU A 48 -13.92 -7.73 0.44
N GLY A 49 -13.06 -8.73 0.31
CA GLY A 49 -11.64 -8.56 0.00
C GLY A 49 -11.42 -7.86 -1.35
N ALA A 50 -12.18 -8.23 -2.37
CA ALA A 50 -12.16 -7.60 -3.70
C ALA A 50 -12.59 -6.12 -3.62
N LEU A 51 -13.75 -5.83 -3.02
CA LEU A 51 -14.25 -4.47 -2.89
C LEU A 51 -13.30 -3.57 -2.07
N ARG A 52 -12.79 -4.06 -0.92
CA ARG A 52 -11.82 -3.32 -0.09
C ARG A 52 -10.54 -3.03 -0.86
N THR A 53 -10.11 -4.00 -1.66
CA THR A 53 -8.97 -3.85 -2.54
C THR A 53 -9.20 -2.74 -3.56
N ASP A 54 -10.34 -2.78 -4.25
CA ASP A 54 -10.78 -1.79 -5.23
C ASP A 54 -10.78 -0.38 -4.62
N LEU A 55 -11.45 -0.20 -3.48
CA LEU A 55 -11.49 1.06 -2.73
C LEU A 55 -10.08 1.57 -2.42
N ARG A 56 -9.17 0.68 -2.00
CA ARG A 56 -7.79 1.05 -1.66
C ARG A 56 -6.98 1.41 -2.90
N SER A 57 -7.21 0.74 -4.02
CA SER A 57 -6.48 0.94 -5.29
C SER A 57 -6.96 2.16 -6.03
N LEU A 58 -8.27 2.42 -6.01
CA LEU A 58 -8.89 3.57 -6.67
C LEU A 58 -8.90 4.83 -5.78
N ARG A 59 -8.33 4.76 -4.57
CA ARG A 59 -8.15 5.91 -3.66
C ARG A 59 -7.60 7.20 -4.30
N PRO A 60 -6.73 7.19 -5.33
CA PRO A 60 -6.30 8.42 -6.00
C PRO A 60 -7.45 9.18 -6.69
N VAL A 61 -8.49 8.47 -7.15
CA VAL A 61 -9.64 9.05 -7.87
C VAL A 61 -10.89 9.17 -6.98
N LEU A 62 -10.96 8.39 -5.88
CA LEU A 62 -12.06 8.42 -4.92
C LEU A 62 -11.87 9.44 -3.81
N ASP A 63 -12.98 10.00 -3.31
CA ASP A 63 -12.99 10.87 -2.15
C ASP A 63 -12.35 10.17 -0.94
N LYS A 64 -11.42 10.86 -0.28
CA LYS A 64 -10.62 10.24 0.79
C LYS A 64 -11.47 9.94 2.01
N GLY A 65 -12.33 10.87 2.43
CA GLY A 65 -13.15 10.72 3.63
C GLY A 65 -14.14 9.59 3.46
N TRP A 66 -14.86 9.62 2.35
CA TRP A 66 -15.83 8.60 1.97
C TRP A 66 -15.20 7.20 1.83
N THR A 67 -14.04 7.10 1.17
CA THR A 67 -13.33 5.81 1.00
C THR A 67 -12.87 5.23 2.34
N VAL A 68 -12.44 6.09 3.27
CA VAL A 68 -12.00 5.63 4.60
C VAL A 68 -13.19 5.16 5.41
N ALA A 69 -14.27 5.95 5.48
CA ALA A 69 -15.48 5.59 6.20
C ALA A 69 -16.07 4.25 5.74
N LEU A 70 -16.31 4.09 4.42
CA LEU A 70 -16.83 2.83 3.89
C LEU A 70 -15.90 1.65 4.17
N ARG A 71 -14.58 1.83 4.04
CA ARG A 71 -13.63 0.74 4.32
C ARG A 71 -13.69 0.35 5.79
N ASP A 72 -13.69 1.32 6.69
CA ASP A 72 -13.65 1.04 8.12
C ASP A 72 -14.93 0.28 8.56
N GLY A 73 -16.10 0.64 8.04
CA GLY A 73 -17.33 -0.14 8.26
C GLY A 73 -17.28 -1.56 7.63
N LEU A 74 -16.68 -1.72 6.45
CA LEU A 74 -16.44 -3.06 5.87
C LEU A 74 -15.45 -3.89 6.68
N ASP A 75 -14.51 -3.27 7.40
CA ASP A 75 -13.52 -3.96 8.23
C ASP A 75 -14.21 -4.66 9.41
N GLU A 76 -15.23 -4.04 10.02
CA GLU A 76 -16.03 -4.63 11.11
C GLU A 76 -16.75 -5.90 10.67
N VAL A 77 -17.49 -5.84 9.55
CA VAL A 77 -18.16 -7.01 8.97
C VAL A 77 -17.17 -8.11 8.60
N THR A 78 -16.03 -7.73 8.00
CA THR A 78 -14.97 -8.68 7.64
C THR A 78 -14.46 -9.43 8.87
N ALA A 79 -14.26 -8.73 9.99
CA ALA A 79 -13.76 -9.32 11.22
C ALA A 79 -14.74 -10.36 11.80
N VAL A 80 -16.04 -10.08 11.77
CA VAL A 80 -17.07 -11.03 12.21
C VAL A 80 -17.07 -12.27 11.32
N LEU A 81 -17.09 -12.10 9.99
CA LEU A 81 -17.08 -13.22 9.04
C LEU A 81 -15.78 -14.04 9.12
N ALA A 82 -14.64 -13.42 9.37
CA ALA A 82 -13.37 -14.12 9.57
C ALA A 82 -13.42 -15.03 10.81
N ARG A 83 -14.03 -14.56 11.91
CA ARG A 83 -14.24 -15.39 13.11
C ARG A 83 -15.16 -16.58 12.81
N ILE A 84 -16.25 -16.36 12.08
CA ILE A 84 -17.16 -17.43 11.64
C ILE A 84 -16.40 -18.46 10.79
N ALA A 85 -15.56 -18.02 9.85
CA ALA A 85 -14.77 -18.92 9.00
C ALA A 85 -13.77 -19.77 9.81
N VAL A 86 -13.20 -19.24 10.89
CA VAL A 86 -12.36 -20.01 11.83
C VAL A 86 -13.18 -21.08 12.54
N LEU A 87 -14.38 -20.73 13.00
CA LEU A 87 -15.31 -21.68 13.63
C LEU A 87 -15.76 -22.77 12.65
N ASP A 88 -16.02 -22.43 11.39
CA ASP A 88 -16.33 -23.40 10.32
C ASP A 88 -15.18 -24.40 10.13
N GLY A 89 -13.94 -23.90 10.09
CA GLY A 89 -12.75 -24.75 10.03
C GLY A 89 -12.64 -25.68 11.24
N ARG A 90 -12.91 -25.17 12.44
CA ARG A 90 -12.89 -25.94 13.68
C ARG A 90 -13.98 -27.03 13.69
N VAL A 91 -15.20 -26.73 13.29
CA VAL A 91 -16.30 -27.72 13.19
C VAL A 91 -15.92 -28.84 12.23
N ARG A 92 -15.40 -28.51 11.03
CA ARG A 92 -14.97 -29.52 10.06
C ARG A 92 -13.87 -30.44 10.62
N LEU A 93 -12.84 -29.85 11.23
CA LEU A 93 -11.74 -30.62 11.83
C LEU A 93 -12.20 -31.51 12.98
N LEU A 94 -13.11 -31.02 13.83
CA LEU A 94 -13.66 -31.82 14.94
C LEU A 94 -14.54 -32.97 14.44
N ALA A 95 -15.33 -32.74 13.37
CA ALA A 95 -16.12 -33.79 12.73
C ALA A 95 -15.24 -34.90 12.14
N GLU A 96 -14.07 -34.57 11.61
CA GLU A 96 -13.08 -35.54 11.12
C GLU A 96 -12.44 -36.39 12.23
N CYS A 97 -12.49 -35.95 13.50
CA CYS A 97 -11.89 -36.67 14.63
C CYS A 97 -12.76 -37.82 15.18
N GLY A 98 -14.06 -37.86 14.87
CA GLY A 98 -14.99 -38.96 15.18
C GLY A 98 -15.33 -39.19 16.68
N GLY A 99 -16.64 -39.29 16.97
CA GLY A 99 -17.27 -40.26 17.89
C GLY A 99 -16.87 -40.36 19.37
N SER A 100 -16.07 -39.44 19.91
CA SER A 100 -15.87 -39.35 21.37
C SER A 100 -16.76 -38.23 21.93
N GLY A 101 -17.50 -38.51 23.00
CA GLY A 101 -18.44 -37.54 23.60
C GLY A 101 -17.88 -36.13 23.83
N PRO A 102 -16.59 -35.93 24.20
CA PRO A 102 -15.96 -34.61 24.26
C PRO A 102 -15.88 -33.87 22.92
N ALA A 103 -15.68 -34.56 21.80
CA ALA A 103 -15.65 -33.96 20.47
C ALA A 103 -17.05 -33.48 20.04
N ASP A 104 -18.09 -34.27 20.31
CA ASP A 104 -19.48 -33.90 20.00
C ASP A 104 -19.95 -32.68 20.81
N ALA A 105 -19.59 -32.62 22.09
CA ALA A 105 -19.85 -31.45 22.93
C ALA A 105 -19.16 -30.18 22.39
N LEU A 106 -17.94 -30.32 21.87
CA LEU A 106 -17.16 -29.22 21.31
C LEU A 106 -17.69 -28.78 19.94
N VAL A 107 -18.15 -29.71 19.10
CA VAL A 107 -18.87 -29.40 17.85
C VAL A 107 -20.14 -28.61 18.17
N ALA A 108 -20.94 -29.06 19.14
CA ALA A 108 -22.17 -28.38 19.53
C ALA A 108 -21.90 -26.98 20.12
N SER A 109 -20.87 -26.80 20.96
CA SER A 109 -20.52 -25.48 21.49
C SER A 109 -20.00 -24.54 20.41
N THR A 110 -19.16 -25.04 19.49
CA THR A 110 -18.61 -24.27 18.36
C THR A 110 -19.73 -23.87 17.39
N GLY A 111 -20.70 -24.76 17.14
CA GLY A 111 -21.88 -24.47 16.34
C GLY A 111 -22.76 -23.37 16.93
N ARG A 112 -23.00 -23.38 18.25
CA ARG A 112 -23.73 -22.30 18.94
C ARG A 112 -23.01 -20.95 18.86
N GLU A 113 -21.69 -20.95 19.08
CA GLU A 113 -20.88 -19.72 18.94
C GLU A 113 -20.93 -19.18 17.50
N ARG A 114 -20.85 -20.07 16.51
CA ARG A 114 -20.97 -19.72 15.08
C ARG A 114 -22.32 -19.09 14.78
N ALA A 115 -23.43 -19.71 15.21
CA ALA A 115 -24.78 -19.20 14.99
C ALA A 115 -24.96 -17.82 15.63
N ALA A 116 -24.54 -17.66 16.89
CA ALA A 116 -24.60 -16.38 17.59
C ALA A 116 -23.82 -15.27 16.86
N LEU A 117 -22.65 -15.57 16.28
CA LEU A 117 -21.90 -14.59 15.48
C LEU A 117 -22.60 -14.25 14.15
N LEU A 118 -23.22 -15.22 13.48
CA LEU A 118 -23.96 -14.97 12.23
C LEU A 118 -25.12 -13.99 12.46
N GLU A 119 -25.84 -14.10 13.57
CA GLU A 119 -26.90 -13.16 13.95
C GLU A 119 -26.41 -11.71 14.12
N THR A 120 -25.11 -11.52 14.43
CA THR A 120 -24.53 -10.17 14.56
C THR A 120 -24.13 -9.54 13.23
N VAL A 121 -24.05 -10.30 12.13
CA VAL A 121 -23.58 -9.79 10.82
C VAL A 121 -24.40 -8.60 10.31
N PRO A 122 -25.75 -8.59 10.36
CA PRO A 122 -26.54 -7.43 9.95
C PRO A 122 -26.29 -6.20 10.82
N ALA A 123 -26.02 -6.39 12.12
CA ALA A 123 -25.74 -5.30 13.06
C ALA A 123 -24.29 -4.79 12.96
N ALA A 124 -23.36 -5.64 12.51
CA ALA A 124 -21.96 -5.29 12.26
C ALA A 124 -21.80 -4.41 11.01
N LEU A 125 -22.82 -4.34 10.15
CA LEU A 125 -22.89 -3.37 9.08
C LEU A 125 -23.69 -2.17 9.59
N ASP A 126 -23.00 -1.11 10.01
CA ASP A 126 -23.70 0.10 10.44
C ASP A 126 -24.59 0.68 9.31
N PRO A 127 -25.68 1.39 9.64
CA PRO A 127 -26.62 1.88 8.64
C PRO A 127 -25.99 2.78 7.57
N GLU A 128 -24.95 3.55 7.91
CA GLU A 128 -24.29 4.47 6.97
C GLU A 128 -23.44 3.69 5.97
N THR A 129 -22.66 2.72 6.42
CA THR A 129 -21.90 1.80 5.57
C THR A 129 -22.84 0.98 4.69
N GLY A 130 -23.95 0.49 5.24
CA GLY A 130 -24.98 -0.23 4.48
C GLY A 130 -25.60 0.64 3.37
N ALA A 131 -25.92 1.90 3.67
CA ALA A 131 -26.43 2.85 2.69
C ALA A 131 -25.40 3.19 1.60
N ALA A 132 -24.14 3.42 1.99
CA ALA A 132 -23.04 3.70 1.07
C ALA A 132 -22.76 2.51 0.12
N LEU A 133 -22.82 1.29 0.64
CA LEU A 133 -22.65 0.07 -0.14
C LEU A 133 -23.82 -0.13 -1.12
N ALA A 134 -25.06 0.08 -0.67
CA ALA A 134 -26.24 0.01 -1.54
C ALA A 134 -26.22 1.11 -2.63
N PHE A 135 -25.76 2.30 -2.29
CA PHE A 135 -25.57 3.40 -3.23
C PHE A 135 -24.56 3.02 -4.32
N LEU A 136 -23.37 2.55 -3.94
CA LEU A 136 -22.37 2.03 -4.88
C LEU A 136 -22.94 0.94 -5.81
N ALA A 137 -23.60 -0.07 -5.22
CA ALA A 137 -24.17 -1.20 -5.94
C ALA A 137 -25.25 -0.77 -6.95
N SER A 138 -25.91 0.38 -6.72
CA SER A 138 -26.91 0.91 -7.64
C SER A 138 -26.32 1.56 -8.90
N GLY A 139 -25.01 1.86 -8.91
CA GLY A 139 -24.35 2.52 -10.03
C GLY A 139 -24.84 3.95 -10.33
N ARG A 140 -25.60 4.57 -9.42
CA ARG A 140 -26.20 5.91 -9.59
C ARG A 140 -25.19 7.04 -9.34
N GLU A 141 -25.41 8.19 -9.98
CA GLU A 141 -24.63 9.42 -9.81
C GLU A 141 -25.19 10.33 -8.68
N PRO A 142 -24.35 11.20 -8.07
CA PRO A 142 -22.93 11.40 -8.34
C PRO A 142 -22.04 10.38 -7.62
N ALA A 143 -21.10 9.78 -8.35
CA ALA A 143 -20.11 8.88 -7.74
C ALA A 143 -19.22 9.66 -6.73
N PRO A 144 -18.70 9.01 -5.68
CA PRO A 144 -17.81 9.63 -4.68
C PRO A 144 -16.39 9.82 -5.25
N LEU A 145 -16.30 10.41 -6.43
CA LEU A 145 -15.07 10.88 -7.04
C LEU A 145 -14.67 12.17 -6.31
N ARG A 146 -13.38 12.37 -6.09
CA ARG A 146 -12.92 13.63 -5.48
C ARG A 146 -13.38 14.80 -6.34
N ALA A 147 -13.99 15.81 -5.70
CA ALA A 147 -14.32 17.10 -6.34
C ALA A 147 -13.09 17.76 -7.01
N ALA A 148 -11.89 17.40 -6.55
CA ALA A 148 -10.58 17.80 -7.09
C ALA A 148 -9.61 16.60 -7.21
N ALA A 149 -10.11 15.40 -7.56
CA ALA A 149 -9.25 14.53 -8.38
C ALA A 149 -8.92 15.37 -9.63
N PRO A 150 -7.83 15.12 -10.34
CA PRO A 150 -7.71 15.67 -11.69
C PRO A 150 -8.77 14.99 -12.58
N VAL A 151 -10.04 15.32 -12.32
CA VAL A 151 -11.19 15.28 -13.19
C VAL A 151 -11.33 16.77 -13.50
N GLY A 152 -10.53 17.22 -14.46
CA GLY A 152 -10.31 18.65 -14.73
C GLY A 152 -9.05 18.95 -15.54
N ASP A 153 -8.06 18.04 -15.57
CA ASP A 153 -7.09 18.02 -16.66
C ASP A 153 -7.49 16.89 -17.63
N PRO A 154 -8.08 17.21 -18.80
CA PRO A 154 -8.41 16.22 -19.82
C PRO A 154 -7.17 15.45 -20.35
N GLY A 155 -5.95 15.80 -19.93
CA GLY A 155 -4.68 15.22 -20.37
C GLY A 155 -3.93 14.32 -19.38
N LEU A 156 -4.51 13.84 -18.28
CA LEU A 156 -3.89 12.80 -17.42
C LEU A 156 -4.52 11.42 -17.67
N PRO A 157 -4.20 10.74 -18.79
CA PRO A 157 -4.78 9.46 -19.15
C PRO A 157 -4.43 8.37 -18.14
N ALA A 158 -5.14 7.24 -18.21
CA ALA A 158 -4.83 6.05 -17.41
C ALA A 158 -3.36 5.63 -17.47
N ALA A 159 -2.73 5.89 -18.61
CA ALA A 159 -1.30 5.71 -18.83
C ALA A 159 -0.40 6.47 -17.85
N VAL A 160 -0.84 7.58 -17.26
CA VAL A 160 -0.06 8.34 -16.28
C VAL A 160 -0.25 7.82 -14.85
N LEU A 161 -1.48 7.44 -14.48
CA LEU A 161 -1.79 7.06 -13.09
C LEU A 161 -1.57 5.57 -12.79
N LEU A 162 -1.77 4.71 -13.78
CA LEU A 162 -1.73 3.26 -13.62
C LEU A 162 -0.32 2.71 -13.38
N PRO A 163 0.75 3.13 -14.09
CA PRO A 163 2.10 2.63 -13.84
C PRO A 163 2.59 2.87 -12.40
N PRO A 164 2.45 4.09 -11.81
CA PRO A 164 2.80 4.32 -10.41
C PRO A 164 1.99 3.47 -9.42
N MET A 165 0.72 3.20 -9.72
CA MET A 165 -0.14 2.34 -8.89
C MET A 165 0.34 0.88 -8.91
N LEU A 166 0.59 0.32 -10.10
CA LEU A 166 1.13 -1.02 -10.27
C LEU A 166 2.47 -1.18 -9.55
N HIS A 167 3.41 -0.25 -9.78
CA HIS A 167 4.71 -0.26 -9.10
C HIS A 167 4.57 -0.20 -7.59
N ARG A 168 3.63 0.58 -7.07
CA ARG A 168 3.38 0.68 -5.63
C ARG A 168 2.85 -0.62 -5.05
N ARG A 169 1.88 -1.27 -5.70
CA ARG A 169 1.30 -2.55 -5.24
C ARG A 169 2.32 -3.66 -5.29
N TRP A 170 3.00 -3.79 -6.41
CA TRP A 170 4.04 -4.79 -6.59
C TRP A 170 5.18 -4.63 -5.60
N ARG A 171 5.72 -3.40 -5.43
CA ARG A 171 6.78 -3.17 -4.42
C ARG A 171 6.30 -3.46 -3.02
N LYS A 172 5.09 -3.02 -2.66
CA LYS A 172 4.52 -3.35 -1.35
C LYS A 172 4.53 -4.85 -1.15
N LEU A 173 3.98 -5.62 -2.10
CA LEU A 173 3.93 -7.06 -2.05
C LEU A 173 5.33 -7.69 -1.92
N VAL A 174 6.24 -7.37 -2.85
CA VAL A 174 7.51 -8.09 -3.05
C VAL A 174 8.65 -7.58 -2.16
N LYS A 175 8.71 -6.28 -1.85
CA LYS A 175 9.85 -5.68 -1.12
C LYS A 175 9.50 -5.24 0.31
N GLU A 176 8.24 -4.92 0.59
CA GLU A 176 7.82 -4.33 1.87
C GLU A 176 6.92 -5.27 2.69
N THR A 177 6.73 -6.53 2.27
CA THR A 177 5.98 -7.54 3.04
C THR A 177 6.92 -8.66 3.44
N PRO A 178 7.07 -8.97 4.74
CA PRO A 178 7.78 -10.17 5.17
C PRO A 178 7.09 -11.43 4.63
N VAL A 179 7.87 -12.43 4.22
CA VAL A 179 7.31 -13.69 3.68
C VAL A 179 6.52 -14.49 4.74
N GLN A 180 6.81 -14.24 6.01
CA GLN A 180 6.16 -14.88 7.15
C GLN A 180 4.78 -14.28 7.46
N ASP A 181 4.51 -13.05 7.00
CA ASP A 181 3.22 -12.37 7.19
C ASP A 181 2.23 -12.81 6.09
N LEU A 182 1.71 -14.02 6.25
CA LEU A 182 0.83 -14.69 5.29
C LEU A 182 -0.48 -13.92 5.04
N GLU A 183 -1.02 -13.27 6.06
CA GLU A 183 -2.23 -12.47 5.94
C GLU A 183 -1.97 -11.23 5.07
N SER A 184 -0.89 -10.51 5.32
CA SER A 184 -0.51 -9.37 4.47
C SER A 184 -0.17 -9.79 3.05
N LEU A 185 0.51 -10.93 2.85
CA LEU A 185 0.80 -11.46 1.52
C LEU A 185 -0.47 -11.76 0.74
N HIS A 186 -1.40 -12.50 1.35
CA HIS A 186 -2.69 -12.84 0.73
C HIS A 186 -3.45 -11.57 0.32
N ARG A 187 -3.57 -10.61 1.24
CA ARG A 187 -4.23 -9.32 0.99
C ARG A 187 -3.55 -8.51 -0.11
N ARG A 188 -2.22 -8.37 -0.08
CA ARG A 188 -1.47 -7.57 -1.07
C ARG A 188 -1.45 -8.23 -2.46
N ALA A 189 -1.53 -9.56 -2.53
CA ALA A 189 -1.69 -10.29 -3.79
C ALA A 189 -3.06 -9.98 -4.43
N ALA A 190 -4.14 -10.01 -3.64
CA ALA A 190 -5.46 -9.56 -4.09
C ALA A 190 -5.42 -8.10 -4.57
N GLU A 191 -4.72 -7.22 -3.84
CA GLU A 191 -4.50 -5.83 -4.26
C GLU A 191 -3.85 -5.64 -5.61
N LEU A 192 -2.91 -6.52 -5.96
CA LEU A 192 -2.24 -6.46 -7.25
C LEU A 192 -3.15 -6.95 -8.38
N ILE A 193 -3.87 -8.06 -8.18
CA ILE A 193 -4.80 -8.67 -9.16
C ILE A 193 -5.78 -7.63 -9.70
N VAL A 194 -6.42 -6.88 -8.79
CA VAL A 194 -7.37 -5.81 -9.15
C VAL A 194 -6.76 -4.77 -10.08
N VAL A 195 -5.57 -4.27 -9.76
CA VAL A 195 -4.91 -3.24 -10.57
C VAL A 195 -4.48 -3.83 -11.92
N VAL A 196 -4.09 -5.10 -11.95
CA VAL A 196 -3.76 -5.83 -13.19
C VAL A 196 -5.02 -6.01 -14.07
N GLU A 197 -6.21 -6.22 -13.52
CA GLU A 197 -7.45 -6.27 -14.32
C GLU A 197 -7.74 -4.94 -14.99
N VAL A 198 -7.66 -3.85 -14.21
CA VAL A 198 -7.90 -2.49 -14.71
C VAL A 198 -6.91 -2.20 -15.82
N ALA A 199 -5.65 -2.57 -15.62
CA ALA A 199 -4.59 -2.44 -16.61
C ALA A 199 -4.87 -3.26 -17.88
N ALA A 200 -5.29 -4.51 -17.75
CA ALA A 200 -5.62 -5.37 -18.89
C ALA A 200 -6.79 -4.82 -19.72
N ARG A 201 -7.83 -4.27 -19.07
CA ARG A 201 -8.97 -3.60 -19.75
C ARG A 201 -8.56 -2.32 -20.48
N LEU A 202 -7.43 -1.74 -20.10
CA LEU A 202 -6.82 -0.56 -20.72
C LEU A 202 -5.67 -0.95 -21.67
N GLU A 203 -5.59 -2.24 -22.05
CA GLU A 203 -4.62 -2.78 -22.99
C GLU A 203 -3.15 -2.66 -22.55
N PHE A 204 -2.88 -2.55 -21.24
CA PHE A 204 -1.52 -2.61 -20.70
C PHE A 204 -1.01 -4.06 -20.71
N PRO A 205 0.27 -4.30 -21.10
CA PRO A 205 0.84 -5.65 -21.25
C PRO A 205 1.25 -6.28 -19.91
N VAL A 206 0.32 -6.38 -18.96
CA VAL A 206 0.55 -6.89 -17.60
C VAL A 206 -0.16 -8.22 -17.31
N ILE A 207 -0.73 -8.87 -18.34
CA ILE A 207 -1.56 -10.07 -18.17
C ILE A 207 -0.81 -11.23 -17.47
N GLY A 208 0.51 -11.31 -17.62
CA GLY A 208 1.35 -12.31 -16.94
C GLY A 208 1.42 -12.14 -15.42
N LEU A 209 1.20 -10.93 -14.88
CA LEU A 209 1.19 -10.69 -13.43
C LEU A 209 -0.02 -11.31 -12.75
N TRP A 210 -1.15 -11.44 -13.45
CA TRP A 210 -2.40 -11.97 -12.90
C TRP A 210 -2.27 -13.40 -12.38
N PRO A 211 -1.91 -14.41 -13.22
CA PRO A 211 -1.85 -15.80 -12.76
C PRO A 211 -0.80 -16.01 -11.67
N ALA A 212 0.31 -15.27 -11.71
CA ALA A 212 1.33 -15.33 -10.65
C ALA A 212 0.81 -14.77 -9.32
N ALA A 213 0.11 -13.63 -9.34
CA ALA A 213 -0.46 -13.04 -8.14
C ALA A 213 -1.58 -13.91 -7.55
N ASP A 214 -2.41 -14.54 -8.38
CA ASP A 214 -3.47 -15.44 -7.92
C ASP A 214 -2.91 -16.75 -7.33
N ALA A 215 -1.85 -17.31 -7.92
CA ALA A 215 -1.14 -18.44 -7.34
C ALA A 215 -0.58 -18.13 -5.95
N LEU A 216 0.00 -16.93 -5.76
CA LEU A 216 0.48 -16.47 -4.45
C LEU A 216 -0.66 -16.31 -3.44
N ARG A 217 -1.76 -15.66 -3.85
CA ARG A 217 -2.96 -15.50 -3.02
C ARG A 217 -3.48 -16.85 -2.53
N THR A 218 -3.56 -17.83 -3.43
CA THR A 218 -4.02 -19.19 -3.14
C THR A 218 -3.06 -19.95 -2.21
N ALA A 219 -1.75 -19.88 -2.46
CA ALA A 219 -0.74 -20.50 -1.60
C ALA A 219 -0.76 -19.90 -0.18
N ALA A 220 -0.88 -18.58 -0.05
CA ALA A 220 -0.97 -17.90 1.24
C ALA A 220 -2.25 -18.30 2.00
N ALA A 221 -3.39 -18.42 1.30
CA ALA A 221 -4.63 -18.90 1.91
C ALA A 221 -4.51 -20.34 2.42
N ALA A 222 -3.86 -21.23 1.66
CA ALA A 222 -3.58 -22.59 2.13
C ALA A 222 -2.68 -22.60 3.37
N ALA A 223 -1.70 -21.69 3.44
CA ALA A 223 -0.76 -21.60 4.55
C ALA A 223 -1.46 -21.22 5.86
N LEU A 224 -2.36 -20.24 5.79
CA LEU A 224 -3.19 -19.80 6.92
C LEU A 224 -4.05 -20.95 7.46
N ARG A 225 -4.67 -21.76 6.59
CA ARG A 225 -5.47 -22.92 7.00
C ARG A 225 -4.65 -23.98 7.74
N VAL A 226 -3.43 -24.26 7.26
CA VAL A 226 -2.53 -25.22 7.94
C VAL A 226 -2.09 -24.69 9.31
N GLY A 227 -1.85 -23.37 9.44
CA GLY A 227 -1.55 -22.73 10.72
C GLY A 227 -2.66 -22.91 11.75
N ALA A 228 -3.91 -22.64 11.37
CA ALA A 228 -5.07 -22.80 12.25
C ALA A 228 -5.25 -24.25 12.74
N ALA A 229 -5.01 -25.24 11.86
CA ALA A 229 -5.06 -26.66 12.24
C ALA A 229 -3.96 -27.04 13.27
N HIS A 230 -2.77 -26.43 13.18
CA HIS A 230 -1.69 -26.66 14.14
C HIS A 230 -2.02 -26.10 15.54
N GLU A 231 -2.63 -24.92 15.61
CA GLU A 231 -3.03 -24.30 16.88
C GLU A 231 -4.12 -25.11 17.60
N LEU A 232 -5.07 -25.68 16.85
CA LEU A 232 -6.12 -26.54 17.42
C LEU A 232 -5.55 -27.82 18.06
N LYS A 233 -4.50 -28.39 17.46
CA LYS A 233 -3.75 -29.55 17.97
C LYS A 233 -3.04 -29.24 19.30
N GLU A 234 -2.42 -28.08 19.45
CA GLU A 234 -1.78 -27.70 20.73
C GLU A 234 -2.79 -27.60 21.88
N ARG A 235 -4.05 -27.28 21.58
CA ARG A 235 -5.12 -27.12 22.56
C ARG A 235 -5.93 -28.40 22.83
N LEU A 236 -5.76 -29.46 22.02
CA LEU A 236 -6.49 -30.74 22.15
C LEU A 236 -5.56 -31.96 21.96
N PRO A 237 -4.58 -32.18 22.85
CA PRO A 237 -3.57 -33.24 22.70
C PRO A 237 -4.13 -34.67 22.71
N ALA A 238 -5.33 -34.89 23.26
CA ALA A 238 -5.97 -36.20 23.31
C ALA A 238 -6.51 -36.69 21.94
N CYS A 239 -6.62 -35.80 20.94
CA CYS A 239 -7.31 -36.07 19.69
C CYS A 239 -6.38 -36.29 18.49
N THR A 240 -5.05 -36.22 18.68
CA THR A 240 -4.10 -36.22 17.54
C THR A 240 -3.04 -37.30 17.71
N THR A 241 -3.00 -38.29 16.80
CA THR A 241 -1.98 -39.34 16.85
C THR A 241 -0.61 -38.79 16.43
N ARG A 242 0.48 -39.46 16.83
CA ARG A 242 1.87 -39.13 16.41
C ARG A 242 2.01 -39.02 14.88
N ARG A 243 1.22 -39.79 14.12
CA ARG A 243 1.20 -39.82 12.65
C ARG A 243 0.55 -38.57 12.05
N ASP A 244 -0.46 -38.03 12.72
CA ASP A 244 -1.15 -36.81 12.31
C ASP A 244 -0.29 -35.57 12.58
N LEU A 245 0.50 -35.56 13.67
CA LEU A 245 1.47 -34.47 13.92
C LEU A 245 2.51 -34.38 12.79
N ALA A 246 3.05 -35.51 12.34
CA ALA A 246 4.04 -35.57 11.26
C ALA A 246 3.47 -35.04 9.94
N ARG A 247 2.25 -35.45 9.58
CA ARG A 247 1.54 -34.95 8.38
C ARG A 247 1.29 -33.45 8.41
N ILE A 248 0.90 -32.89 9.56
CA ILE A 248 0.67 -31.45 9.72
C ILE A 248 1.98 -30.69 9.53
N VAL A 249 3.09 -31.17 10.11
CA VAL A 249 4.41 -30.56 9.95
C VAL A 249 4.89 -30.63 8.50
N GLU A 250 4.78 -31.79 7.85
CA GLU A 250 5.11 -31.95 6.43
C GLU A 250 4.29 -31.02 5.53
N ARG A 251 2.97 -30.93 5.77
CA ARG A 251 2.09 -30.00 5.06
C ARG A 251 2.52 -28.56 5.27
N ARG A 252 2.89 -28.16 6.49
CA ARG A 252 3.36 -26.80 6.78
C ARG A 252 4.61 -26.45 5.97
N VAL A 253 5.62 -27.32 5.98
CA VAL A 253 6.86 -27.12 5.20
C VAL A 253 6.56 -27.04 3.70
N TRP A 254 5.69 -27.92 3.20
CA TRP A 254 5.29 -27.91 1.79
C TRP A 254 4.59 -26.60 1.41
N VAL A 255 3.63 -26.13 2.20
CA VAL A 255 2.89 -24.90 1.88
C VAL A 255 3.78 -23.66 1.96
N THR A 256 4.69 -23.56 2.93
CA THR A 256 5.65 -22.45 3.01
C THR A 256 6.50 -22.38 1.74
N ARG A 257 6.99 -23.51 1.23
CA ARG A 257 7.71 -23.55 -0.05
C ARG A 257 6.85 -23.11 -1.25
N GLN A 258 5.55 -23.41 -1.25
CA GLN A 258 4.65 -22.92 -2.30
C GLN A 258 4.50 -21.40 -2.25
N VAL A 259 4.38 -20.81 -1.06
CA VAL A 259 4.32 -19.34 -0.89
C VAL A 259 5.59 -18.67 -1.39
N GLU A 260 6.76 -19.18 -1.00
CA GLU A 260 8.06 -18.66 -1.45
C GLU A 260 8.20 -18.74 -2.98
N LYS A 261 7.87 -19.89 -3.57
CA LYS A 261 7.92 -20.09 -5.03
C LYS A 261 6.97 -19.13 -5.76
N ALA A 262 5.74 -18.97 -5.27
CA ALA A 262 4.77 -18.07 -5.88
C ALA A 262 5.20 -16.60 -5.77
N LEU A 263 5.74 -16.20 -4.61
CA LEU A 263 6.27 -14.84 -4.40
C LEU A 263 7.47 -14.55 -5.33
N ALA A 264 8.37 -15.51 -5.49
CA ALA A 264 9.48 -15.41 -6.44
C ALA A 264 8.98 -15.26 -7.89
N GLY A 265 7.92 -15.99 -8.26
CA GLY A 265 7.26 -15.84 -9.56
C GLY A 265 6.73 -14.43 -9.81
N VAL A 266 6.03 -13.84 -8.83
CA VAL A 266 5.55 -12.44 -8.94
C VAL A 266 6.72 -11.44 -8.99
N ALA A 267 7.80 -11.69 -8.23
CA ALA A 267 8.98 -10.83 -8.21
C ALA A 267 9.69 -10.81 -9.57
N ALA A 268 9.82 -11.96 -10.24
CA ALA A 268 10.47 -12.07 -11.55
C ALA A 268 9.75 -11.27 -12.65
N LEU A 269 8.44 -11.05 -12.49
CA LEU A 269 7.59 -10.35 -13.45
C LEU A 269 7.55 -8.82 -13.24
N GLY A 270 8.38 -8.27 -12.34
CA GLY A 270 8.43 -6.82 -12.10
C GLY A 270 8.75 -5.97 -13.34
N HIS A 271 9.42 -6.56 -14.35
CA HIS A 271 9.73 -5.92 -15.63
C HIS A 271 8.50 -5.68 -16.51
N LEU A 272 7.38 -6.37 -16.26
CA LEU A 272 6.12 -6.13 -16.97
C LEU A 272 5.44 -4.83 -16.54
N ILE A 273 5.86 -4.24 -15.41
CA ILE A 273 5.27 -3.01 -14.90
C ILE A 273 5.91 -1.83 -15.65
N PRO A 274 5.13 -1.07 -16.43
CA PRO A 274 5.65 0.07 -17.17
C PRO A 274 6.13 1.16 -16.23
N ALA A 275 7.08 1.97 -16.70
CA ALA A 275 7.43 3.21 -16.04
C ALA A 275 6.36 4.28 -16.29
N ASP A 276 6.29 5.28 -15.40
CA ASP A 276 5.51 6.50 -15.65
C ASP A 276 6.40 7.49 -16.41
N ASP A 277 6.41 7.33 -17.74
CA ASP A 277 7.21 8.14 -18.66
C ASP A 277 6.43 9.31 -19.26
N ASP A 278 5.11 9.17 -19.37
CA ASP A 278 4.23 10.16 -19.98
C ASP A 278 3.66 11.17 -18.97
N GLY A 279 3.80 10.91 -17.67
CA GLY A 279 3.33 11.79 -16.60
C GLY A 279 4.26 12.98 -16.36
N PRO A 280 3.71 14.16 -15.97
CA PRO A 280 4.55 15.26 -15.53
C PRO A 280 5.38 14.82 -14.33
N PRO A 281 6.70 15.13 -14.31
CA PRO A 281 7.56 14.77 -13.20
C PRO A 281 6.99 15.26 -11.88
N LYS A 282 7.08 14.43 -10.85
CA LYS A 282 6.73 14.83 -9.49
C LYS A 282 7.65 15.97 -9.06
N ALA A 283 7.09 17.16 -8.87
CA ALA A 283 7.82 18.34 -8.43
C ALA A 283 8.25 18.22 -6.96
N ALA A 284 9.41 18.81 -6.65
CA ALA A 284 10.05 18.72 -5.36
C ALA A 284 11.02 19.89 -5.15
N GLY A 285 11.11 20.37 -3.91
CA GLY A 285 12.02 21.44 -3.49
C GLY A 285 13.00 20.95 -2.43
N GLY A 286 14.22 21.48 -2.45
CA GLY A 286 15.24 21.24 -1.43
C GLY A 286 16.10 22.47 -1.15
N GLY A 287 16.79 22.47 -0.02
CA GLY A 287 17.62 23.60 0.42
C GLY A 287 19.03 23.18 0.76
N LEU A 288 20.03 23.74 0.07
CA LEU A 288 21.41 23.70 0.55
C LEU A 288 21.57 24.82 1.59
N VAL A 289 21.40 24.47 2.87
CA VAL A 289 21.53 25.42 3.96
C VAL A 289 23.01 25.63 4.27
N VAL A 290 23.49 26.86 4.16
CA VAL A 290 24.89 27.24 4.35
C VAL A 290 25.00 28.20 5.52
N ARG A 291 26.03 28.02 6.36
CA ARG A 291 26.41 28.97 7.41
C ARG A 291 27.93 29.19 7.44
N PRO A 292 28.42 30.30 8.03
CA PRO A 292 29.81 30.40 8.43
C PRO A 292 30.14 29.37 9.51
N GLY A 293 31.26 28.68 9.36
CA GLY A 293 31.83 27.78 10.36
C GLY A 293 33.29 28.15 10.69
N PRO A 294 33.89 27.51 11.71
CA PRO A 294 35.22 27.86 12.21
C PRO A 294 36.35 27.65 11.18
N GLY A 295 36.17 26.75 10.21
CA GLY A 295 37.15 26.45 9.15
C GLY A 295 36.72 26.89 7.75
N GLY A 296 35.68 27.73 7.63
CA GLY A 296 35.05 28.09 6.35
C GLY A 296 33.55 27.78 6.34
N PRO A 297 32.88 27.86 5.18
CA PRO A 297 31.45 27.59 5.08
C PRO A 297 31.13 26.13 5.42
N GLU A 298 30.07 25.94 6.21
CA GLU A 298 29.48 24.64 6.52
C GLU A 298 28.11 24.51 5.85
N VAL A 299 27.77 23.28 5.46
CA VAL A 299 26.46 22.92 4.91
C VAL A 299 25.74 21.95 5.83
N LEU A 300 24.42 22.05 5.82
CA LEU A 300 23.56 21.15 6.57
C LEU A 300 23.21 19.92 5.74
N VAL A 301 23.34 18.75 6.37
CA VAL A 301 22.90 17.47 5.81
C VAL A 301 22.07 16.71 6.84
N VAL A 302 21.20 15.83 6.36
CA VAL A 302 20.31 15.00 7.18
C VAL A 302 20.51 13.52 6.87
N HIS A 303 20.40 12.68 7.89
CA HIS A 303 20.31 11.23 7.74
C HIS A 303 18.84 10.81 7.73
N ARG A 304 18.43 10.02 6.73
CA ARG A 304 17.03 9.62 6.53
C ARG A 304 16.83 8.17 6.92
N VAL A 305 16.14 7.92 8.04
CA VAL A 305 15.92 6.58 8.60
C VAL A 305 15.38 5.59 7.56
N ARG A 306 14.38 6.03 6.79
CA ARG A 306 13.69 5.16 5.81
C ARG A 306 14.52 4.82 4.58
N GLN A 307 15.55 5.60 4.27
CA GLN A 307 16.40 5.37 3.11
C GLN A 307 17.82 4.93 3.48
N ASP A 308 18.18 5.06 4.77
CA ASP A 308 19.51 4.82 5.30
C ASP A 308 20.57 5.57 4.47
N ASP A 309 20.34 6.86 4.25
CA ASP A 309 21.23 7.70 3.45
C ASP A 309 21.36 9.14 3.94
N TRP A 310 22.54 9.72 3.70
CA TRP A 310 22.83 11.13 3.92
C TRP A 310 22.42 11.95 2.71
N SER A 311 21.66 13.02 2.96
CA SER A 311 21.04 13.84 1.91
C SER A 311 21.04 15.32 2.28
N ILE A 312 20.93 16.16 1.24
CA ILE A 312 20.45 17.54 1.39
C ILE A 312 18.95 17.49 1.69
N PRO A 313 18.43 18.31 2.63
CA PRO A 313 17.01 18.30 2.98
C PRO A 313 16.12 18.70 1.79
N LYS A 314 15.08 17.91 1.53
CA LYS A 314 14.18 18.04 0.37
C LYS A 314 12.97 17.10 0.47
N GLY A 315 11.87 17.53 -0.13
CA GLY A 315 10.71 16.66 -0.32
C GLY A 315 9.81 17.07 -1.47
N ALA A 316 8.55 16.66 -1.43
CA ALA A 316 7.63 16.79 -2.56
C ALA A 316 6.64 17.93 -2.33
N THR A 317 6.21 18.58 -3.40
CA THR A 317 5.20 19.64 -3.29
C THR A 317 3.87 19.09 -2.79
N ALA A 318 3.23 19.84 -1.90
CA ALA A 318 1.84 19.67 -1.54
C ALA A 318 0.91 20.26 -2.63
N PRO A 319 -0.39 19.89 -2.67
CA PRO A 319 -1.35 20.50 -3.59
C PRO A 319 -1.39 22.03 -3.42
N GLY A 320 -1.24 22.76 -4.52
CA GLY A 320 -1.25 24.23 -4.53
C GLY A 320 0.05 24.91 -4.06
N GLU A 321 1.05 24.14 -3.62
CA GLU A 321 2.32 24.65 -3.11
C GLU A 321 3.33 24.91 -4.24
N THR A 322 3.99 26.07 -4.21
CA THR A 322 5.11 26.35 -5.12
C THR A 322 6.35 25.54 -4.73
N VAL A 323 7.26 25.32 -5.68
CA VAL A 323 8.49 24.53 -5.40
C VAL A 323 9.39 25.23 -4.36
N GLN A 324 9.38 26.56 -4.34
CA GLN A 324 10.07 27.39 -3.36
C GLN A 324 9.49 27.24 -1.94
N GLU A 325 8.17 27.32 -1.80
CA GLU A 325 7.48 27.10 -0.51
C GLU A 325 7.76 25.69 0.01
N CYS A 326 7.70 24.69 -0.88
CA CYS A 326 8.06 23.31 -0.57
C CYS A 326 9.50 23.21 -0.05
N ALA A 327 10.47 23.84 -0.70
CA ALA A 327 11.86 23.80 -0.24
C ALA A 327 12.03 24.36 1.19
N LEU A 328 11.38 25.49 1.50
CA LEU A 328 11.42 26.08 2.84
C LEU A 328 10.72 25.21 3.88
N ARG A 329 9.54 24.65 3.55
CA ARG A 329 8.81 23.74 4.43
C ARG A 329 9.62 22.50 4.75
N GLU A 330 10.16 21.84 3.73
CA GLU A 330 10.91 20.59 3.88
C GLU A 330 12.19 20.79 4.69
N VAL A 331 12.92 21.88 4.47
CA VAL A 331 14.07 22.24 5.34
C VAL A 331 13.61 22.40 6.79
N ARG A 332 12.49 23.08 7.02
CA ARG A 332 11.96 23.27 8.37
C ARG A 332 11.51 21.94 9.01
N GLU A 333 10.85 21.06 8.27
CA GLU A 333 10.35 19.77 8.76
C GLU A 333 11.50 18.80 9.05
N GLU A 334 12.48 18.68 8.14
CA GLU A 334 13.58 17.71 8.25
C GLU A 334 14.71 18.19 9.16
N THR A 335 14.82 19.49 9.45
CA THR A 335 15.96 20.04 10.22
C THR A 335 15.56 20.93 11.39
N GLY A 336 14.29 21.33 11.44
CA GLY A 336 13.80 22.34 12.37
C GLY A 336 14.15 23.79 12.05
N LEU A 337 15.08 24.04 11.12
CA LEU A 337 15.58 25.39 10.88
C LEU A 337 14.60 26.22 10.07
N ARG A 338 14.44 27.47 10.50
CA ARG A 338 13.87 28.52 9.65
C ARG A 338 14.99 29.14 8.83
N CYS A 339 14.81 29.21 7.53
CA CYS A 339 15.79 29.76 6.61
C CYS A 339 15.23 30.91 5.77
N ARG A 340 16.12 31.81 5.36
CA ARG A 340 15.88 32.75 4.27
C ARG A 340 16.38 32.13 2.98
N MET A 341 15.55 32.15 1.95
CA MET A 341 15.88 31.62 0.63
C MET A 341 16.73 32.61 -0.18
N GLY A 342 17.69 32.07 -0.91
CA GLY A 342 18.55 32.77 -1.86
C GLY A 342 18.32 32.28 -3.30
N ALA A 343 19.36 32.33 -4.12
CA ALA A 343 19.32 31.92 -5.51
C ALA A 343 19.10 30.40 -5.66
N GLU A 344 18.51 29.99 -6.78
CA GLU A 344 18.46 28.59 -7.20
C GLU A 344 19.86 28.14 -7.62
N ILE A 345 20.28 26.96 -7.15
CA ILE A 345 21.62 26.41 -7.38
C ILE A 345 21.61 25.43 -8.55
N HIS A 346 20.72 24.44 -8.48
CA HIS A 346 20.74 23.30 -9.38
C HIS A 346 19.42 22.54 -9.34
N SER A 347 19.13 21.78 -10.39
CA SER A 347 18.02 20.84 -10.42
C SER A 347 18.48 19.45 -10.83
N VAL A 348 17.78 18.42 -10.34
CA VAL A 348 18.07 17.02 -10.63
C VAL A 348 16.77 16.30 -10.98
N VAL A 349 16.83 15.46 -12.01
CA VAL A 349 15.72 14.57 -12.41
C VAL A 349 16.15 13.13 -12.17
N TYR A 350 15.32 12.36 -11.47
CA TYR A 350 15.55 10.94 -11.22
C TYR A 350 14.23 10.20 -11.04
N ARG A 351 14.25 8.87 -11.07
CA ARG A 351 13.06 8.05 -10.81
C ARG A 351 12.85 7.77 -9.32
N ASP A 352 11.63 7.97 -8.85
CA ASP A 352 11.24 7.62 -7.49
C ASP A 352 11.01 6.10 -7.33
N ARG A 353 10.63 5.66 -6.12
CA ARG A 353 10.34 4.24 -5.83
C ARG A 353 9.13 3.67 -6.56
N ASN A 354 8.29 4.51 -7.16
CA ASN A 354 7.17 4.11 -8.01
C ASN A 354 7.53 4.20 -9.50
N ASN A 355 8.82 4.36 -9.82
CA ASN A 355 9.35 4.52 -11.17
C ASN A 355 8.85 5.76 -11.91
N ARG A 356 8.35 6.75 -11.16
CA ARG A 356 7.91 8.05 -11.70
C ARG A 356 9.06 9.03 -11.72
N ALA A 357 9.17 9.80 -12.80
CA ALA A 357 10.11 10.91 -12.86
C ALA A 357 9.85 11.89 -11.71
N LYS A 358 10.90 12.27 -10.98
CA LYS A 358 10.88 13.26 -9.90
C LYS A 358 11.90 14.34 -10.24
N HIS A 359 11.43 15.58 -10.30
CA HIS A 359 12.25 16.76 -10.58
C HIS A 359 12.41 17.55 -9.28
N VAL A 360 13.63 17.60 -8.76
CA VAL A 360 13.97 18.35 -7.55
C VAL A 360 14.76 19.58 -7.93
N ARG A 361 14.33 20.75 -7.47
CA ARG A 361 15.07 22.01 -7.58
C ARG A 361 15.64 22.39 -6.21
N PHE A 362 16.84 22.93 -6.18
CA PHE A 362 17.55 23.27 -4.95
C PHE A 362 17.91 24.75 -4.89
N TRP A 363 17.71 25.34 -3.72
CA TRP A 363 18.06 26.73 -3.43
C TRP A 363 19.15 26.84 -2.39
N HIS A 364 19.97 27.88 -2.50
CA HIS A 364 20.83 28.32 -1.41
C HIS A 364 19.94 28.89 -0.31
N MET A 365 20.20 28.49 0.93
CA MET A 365 19.46 28.95 2.09
C MET A 365 20.38 29.37 3.22
N THR A 366 20.01 30.44 3.93
CA THR A 366 20.72 30.92 5.11
C THR A 366 19.83 30.73 6.34
N PRO A 367 20.29 30.07 7.42
CA PRO A 367 19.49 29.92 8.63
C PRO A 367 19.25 31.28 9.30
N VAL A 368 18.03 31.53 9.76
CA VAL A 368 17.61 32.82 10.39
C VAL A 368 16.89 32.64 11.72
N GLY A 369 16.69 31.42 12.19
CA GLY A 369 15.99 31.14 13.44
C GLY A 369 16.43 29.83 14.07
N PRO A 370 15.95 29.56 15.30
CA PRO A 370 16.32 28.35 16.03
C PRO A 370 15.82 27.10 15.31
N ALA A 371 16.54 25.99 15.51
CA ALA A 371 16.11 24.66 15.09
C ALA A 371 15.13 24.07 16.12
N ALA A 372 14.01 23.54 15.64
CA ALA A 372 13.22 22.56 16.40
C ALA A 372 13.74 21.13 16.14
N PRO A 373 13.58 20.18 17.06
CA PRO A 373 13.89 18.78 16.74
C PRO A 373 12.99 18.29 15.58
N PRO A 374 13.53 17.64 14.54
CA PRO A 374 12.71 17.00 13.51
C PRO A 374 12.03 15.74 14.06
N ASP A 375 11.12 15.13 13.28
CA ASP A 375 10.53 13.84 13.63
C ASP A 375 11.62 12.74 13.56
N PRO A 376 11.96 12.08 14.68
CA PRO A 376 13.00 11.05 14.72
C PRO A 376 12.64 9.80 13.91
N ALA A 377 11.37 9.59 13.55
CA ALA A 377 10.97 8.50 12.67
C ALA A 377 11.35 8.75 11.20
N GLU A 378 11.60 10.01 10.83
CA GLU A 378 12.00 10.42 9.48
C GLU A 378 13.49 10.78 9.42
N ILE A 379 13.92 11.65 10.33
CA ILE A 379 15.30 12.16 10.44
C ILE A 379 15.82 11.89 11.86
N ASP A 380 16.72 10.94 11.98
CA ASP A 380 17.40 10.60 13.24
C ASP A 380 18.65 11.46 13.47
N GLU A 381 19.19 12.10 12.42
CA GLU A 381 20.38 12.93 12.56
C GLU A 381 20.44 14.13 11.61
N VAL A 382 20.89 15.26 12.14
CA VAL A 382 21.14 16.51 11.41
C VAL A 382 22.57 16.97 11.72
N ARG A 383 23.39 17.18 10.68
CA ARG A 383 24.80 17.56 10.84
C ARG A 383 25.17 18.79 10.03
N TRP A 384 25.97 19.66 10.64
CA TRP A 384 26.75 20.66 9.92
C TRP A 384 28.08 20.05 9.51
N VAL A 385 28.43 20.21 8.24
CA VAL A 385 29.60 19.58 7.64
C VAL A 385 30.37 20.64 6.86
N PRO A 386 31.71 20.71 6.93
CA PRO A 386 32.48 21.61 6.09
C PRO A 386 32.12 21.42 4.62
N LEU A 387 31.94 22.51 3.86
CA LEU A 387 31.50 22.47 2.46
C LEU A 387 32.41 21.57 1.60
N ALA A 388 33.71 21.57 1.90
CA ALA A 388 34.71 20.73 1.22
C ALA A 388 34.49 19.22 1.44
N ASP A 389 33.91 18.82 2.58
CA ASP A 389 33.76 17.42 2.98
C ASP A 389 32.36 16.86 2.66
N ALA A 390 31.39 17.74 2.42
CA ALA A 390 29.98 17.38 2.21
C ALA A 390 29.79 16.37 1.06
N ALA A 391 30.55 16.48 -0.02
CA ALA A 391 30.46 15.55 -1.15
C ALA A 391 30.88 14.11 -0.78
N GLY A 392 31.78 13.95 0.20
CA GLY A 392 32.23 12.65 0.70
C GLY A 392 31.16 11.97 1.56
N LEU A 393 30.40 12.74 2.34
CA LEU A 393 29.35 12.21 3.20
C LEU A 393 28.03 11.91 2.46
N LEU A 394 27.65 12.75 1.50
CA LEU A 394 26.38 12.60 0.76
C LEU A 394 26.33 11.27 -0.01
N THR A 395 25.33 10.44 0.25
CA THR A 395 25.27 9.08 -0.33
C THR A 395 24.99 9.10 -1.83
N ARG A 396 24.14 10.02 -2.31
CA ARG A 396 23.69 10.01 -3.73
C ARG A 396 24.51 10.96 -4.59
N LYS A 397 24.90 10.50 -5.78
CA LYS A 397 25.60 11.33 -6.80
C LYS A 397 24.86 12.64 -7.12
N ARG A 398 23.52 12.61 -7.12
CA ARG A 398 22.68 13.79 -7.39
C ARG A 398 22.82 14.89 -6.34
N ASP A 399 22.96 14.54 -5.06
CA ASP A 399 23.08 15.53 -3.98
C ASP A 399 24.50 16.13 -4.01
N ARG A 400 25.53 15.31 -4.32
CA ARG A 400 26.89 15.80 -4.60
C ARG A 400 26.95 16.79 -5.76
N ALA A 401 26.14 16.59 -6.80
CA ALA A 401 26.07 17.50 -7.95
C ALA A 401 25.55 18.90 -7.55
N VAL A 402 24.63 18.98 -6.58
CA VAL A 402 24.16 20.25 -6.02
C VAL A 402 25.29 20.97 -5.28
N VAL A 403 26.03 20.26 -4.43
CA VAL A 403 27.21 20.84 -3.73
C VAL A 403 28.25 21.31 -4.73
N ALA A 404 28.56 20.50 -5.76
CA ALA A 404 29.52 20.87 -6.79
C ALA A 404 29.06 22.10 -7.61
N ALA A 405 27.76 22.23 -7.88
CA ALA A 405 27.21 23.42 -8.53
C ALA A 405 27.39 24.67 -7.66
N PHE A 406 27.06 24.58 -6.37
CA PHE A 406 27.24 25.67 -5.42
C PHE A 406 28.71 26.10 -5.32
N VAL A 407 29.64 25.15 -5.18
CA VAL A 407 31.09 25.40 -5.09
C VAL A 407 31.63 26.06 -6.36
N ARG A 408 31.15 25.69 -7.55
CA ARG A 408 31.59 26.34 -8.80
C ARG A 408 31.23 27.82 -8.86
N GLU A 409 30.10 28.20 -8.27
CA GLU A 409 29.61 29.58 -8.28
C GLU A 409 30.19 30.43 -7.13
N HIS A 410 30.41 29.83 -5.96
CA HIS A 410 30.77 30.57 -4.74
C HIS A 410 32.19 30.29 -4.20
N GLY A 411 32.92 29.33 -4.81
CA GLY A 411 34.23 28.85 -4.32
C GLY A 411 34.12 27.92 -3.10
N THR A 412 35.27 27.41 -2.63
CA THR A 412 35.35 26.49 -1.47
C THR A 412 35.74 27.16 -0.15
N GLY A 413 36.17 28.43 -0.18
CA GLY A 413 36.53 29.22 1.01
C GLY A 413 37.26 28.44 2.11
N ARG A 414 38.46 27.90 1.84
CA ARG A 414 39.40 27.52 2.92
C ARG A 414 40.06 28.80 3.42
N ALA A 415 39.86 29.15 4.69
CA ALA A 415 40.83 30.01 5.36
C ALA A 415 42.17 29.26 5.37
N ALA A 416 43.22 29.92 4.89
CA ALA A 416 44.59 29.41 4.80
C ALA A 416 45.21 29.23 6.20
#